data_AF-A0A3N4GH07-F1
#
_entry.id   AF-A0A3N4GH07-F1
#
_cell.length_a   1.000
_cell.length_b   1.000
_cell.length_c   1.000
_cell.angle_alpha   90.00
_cell.angle_beta   90.00
_cell.angle_gamma   90.00
#
_symmetry.space_group_name_H-M   'P 1'
#
loop_
_entity.id
_entity.type
_entity.pdbx_description
1 polymer ?
#
loop_
_entity_poly.entity_id
_entity_poly.type
_entity_poly.pdbx_seq_one_letter_code
_entity_poly.pdbx_strand_id
1 'polypeptide(L)'
;MIYLENYTYENDDVVIGAFKETLKPKSTKEKSVICSDYTEKDFDEYSLIIKWLKENDYYILEFPNVIENQTDLKSFGYDMIRSKIKEETGITDRILWSDRRELIDNLTIVRKNDNPVFLFSEDILDMIAHISTNKGDFHTFSLDDQLVNLNNSIEYLLKTNKEFVTIEPNIFYKYFSNEDIKRFRNETQVFRHSSPQAIDERNQWDEQKKKFYVRLGIIMVTNIYHSRLEDLRGKI
;
A
#
# COMPACT_ATOMS: atom_id res chain seq x y z
N MET A 1 23.53 7.19 -7.21
CA MET A 1 23.56 7.35 -8.68
C MET A 1 22.90 6.14 -9.32
N ILE A 2 21.82 6.38 -10.05
CA ILE A 2 21.05 5.42 -10.82
C ILE A 2 21.32 5.73 -12.29
N TYR A 3 21.70 4.72 -13.06
CA TYR A 3 22.10 4.87 -14.46
C TYR A 3 21.10 4.14 -15.36
N LEU A 4 20.36 4.90 -16.16
CA LEU A 4 19.38 4.39 -17.12
C LEU A 4 19.84 4.78 -18.53
N GLU A 5 20.71 3.96 -19.12
CA GLU A 5 21.35 4.23 -20.41
C GLU A 5 21.96 5.64 -20.49
N ASN A 6 21.32 6.56 -21.21
CA ASN A 6 21.78 7.94 -21.42
C ASN A 6 21.36 8.91 -20.30
N TYR A 7 20.58 8.43 -19.32
CA TYR A 7 20.06 9.22 -18.22
C TYR A 7 20.72 8.82 -16.91
N THR A 8 21.00 9.80 -16.06
CA THR A 8 21.63 9.58 -14.76
C THR A 8 20.89 10.39 -13.71
N TYR A 9 20.52 9.72 -12.62
CA TYR A 9 19.77 10.30 -11.52
C TYR A 9 20.53 10.11 -10.21
N GLU A 10 20.43 11.09 -9.31
CA GLU A 10 21.17 11.05 -8.05
C GLU A 10 20.65 9.96 -7.10
N ASN A 11 19.33 9.89 -6.97
CA ASN A 11 18.58 9.02 -6.08
C ASN A 11 17.17 8.75 -6.63
N ASP A 12 16.41 7.90 -5.92
CA ASP A 12 15.06 7.46 -6.28
C ASP A 12 14.07 8.65 -6.41
N ASP A 13 14.13 9.65 -5.52
CA ASP A 13 13.26 10.83 -5.57
C ASP A 13 13.44 11.63 -6.86
N VAL A 14 14.69 11.73 -7.35
CA VAL A 14 14.99 12.40 -8.62
C VAL A 14 14.45 11.58 -9.80
N VAL A 15 14.51 10.24 -9.75
CA VAL A 15 13.89 9.38 -10.78
C VAL A 15 12.37 9.56 -10.80
N ILE A 16 11.74 9.58 -9.63
CA ILE A 16 10.28 9.80 -9.49
C ILE A 16 9.88 11.18 -10.00
N GLY A 17 10.67 12.21 -9.68
CA GLY A 17 10.49 13.57 -10.21
C GLY A 17 10.58 13.59 -11.74
N ALA A 18 11.61 12.96 -12.31
CA ALA A 18 11.78 12.86 -13.76
C ALA A 18 10.62 12.09 -14.42
N PHE A 19 10.15 10.98 -13.82
CA PHE A 19 8.97 10.26 -14.28
C PHE A 19 7.76 11.19 -14.40
N LYS A 20 7.45 11.96 -13.36
CA LYS A 20 6.36 12.96 -13.40
C LYS A 20 6.60 14.01 -14.48
N GLU A 21 7.82 14.49 -14.67
CA GLU A 21 8.15 15.46 -15.72
C GLU A 21 7.96 14.92 -17.15
N THR A 22 8.21 13.63 -17.40
CA THR A 22 7.94 13.01 -18.71
C THR A 22 6.43 12.93 -19.02
N LEU A 23 5.57 12.84 -18.00
CA LEU A 23 4.12 12.77 -18.14
C LEU A 23 3.46 14.12 -18.45
N LYS A 24 4.13 15.23 -18.11
CA LYS A 24 3.56 16.58 -18.24
C LYS A 24 3.51 17.00 -19.70
N PRO A 25 2.36 17.51 -20.21
CA PRO A 25 2.31 18.06 -21.56
C PRO A 25 3.22 19.28 -21.69
N LYS A 26 3.91 19.44 -22.84
CA LYS A 26 4.92 20.48 -23.07
C LYS A 26 4.58 21.35 -24.29
N SER A 27 4.83 22.66 -24.15
CA SER A 27 4.77 23.60 -25.26
C SER A 27 6.15 23.71 -25.89
N THR A 28 6.46 22.80 -26.82
CA THR A 28 7.74 22.77 -27.52
C THR A 28 7.54 22.64 -29.03
N LYS A 29 8.56 23.07 -29.79
CA LYS A 29 8.61 22.94 -31.25
C LYS A 29 8.96 21.50 -31.66
N GLU A 30 9.71 20.78 -30.83
CA GLU A 30 10.17 19.41 -31.08
C GLU A 30 9.14 18.39 -30.59
N LYS A 31 8.03 18.26 -31.32
CA LYS A 31 6.93 17.38 -30.93
C LYS A 31 7.14 15.95 -31.43
N SER A 32 6.72 14.98 -30.64
CA SER A 32 6.66 13.60 -31.06
C SER A 32 5.59 13.39 -32.14
N VAL A 33 5.85 12.44 -33.04
CA VAL A 33 4.87 12.00 -34.04
C VAL A 33 3.72 11.19 -33.43
N ILE A 34 3.93 10.58 -32.25
CA ILE A 34 2.94 9.74 -31.58
C ILE A 34 1.89 10.61 -30.85
N CYS A 35 2.36 11.64 -30.15
CA CYS A 35 1.50 12.57 -29.41
C CYS A 35 2.16 13.95 -29.33
N SER A 36 1.46 14.97 -29.81
CA SER A 36 1.97 16.34 -29.92
C SER A 36 2.22 17.05 -28.60
N ASP A 37 1.82 16.44 -27.49
CA ASP A 37 1.98 16.95 -26.14
C ASP A 37 3.36 16.61 -25.54
N TYR A 38 4.09 15.70 -26.18
CA TYR A 38 5.37 15.17 -25.73
C TYR A 38 6.45 15.32 -26.82
N THR A 39 7.69 15.15 -26.42
CA THR A 39 8.86 15.03 -27.31
C THR A 39 9.28 13.57 -27.45
N GLU A 40 10.07 13.22 -28.46
CA GLU A 40 10.65 11.87 -28.57
C GLU A 40 11.53 11.53 -27.34
N LYS A 41 12.23 12.53 -26.80
CA LYS A 41 13.02 12.36 -25.56
C LYS A 41 12.17 11.98 -24.35
N ASP A 42 10.91 12.46 -24.29
CA ASP A 42 10.00 12.10 -23.21
C ASP A 42 9.57 10.63 -23.31
N PHE A 43 9.32 10.14 -24.53
CA PHE A 43 9.02 8.73 -24.77
C PHE A 43 10.21 7.84 -24.40
N ASP A 44 11.41 8.23 -24.84
CA ASP A 44 12.64 7.50 -24.54
C ASP A 44 12.88 7.43 -23.02
N GLU A 45 12.91 8.58 -22.34
CA GLU A 45 13.15 8.67 -20.90
C GLU A 45 12.07 7.94 -20.10
N TYR A 46 10.80 8.13 -20.43
CA TYR A 46 9.69 7.46 -19.77
C TYR A 46 9.82 5.94 -19.84
N SER A 47 10.16 5.40 -21.01
CA SER A 47 10.26 3.95 -21.22
C SER A 47 11.32 3.31 -20.33
N LEU A 48 12.43 4.02 -20.10
CA LEU A 48 13.51 3.60 -19.23
C LEU A 48 13.10 3.72 -17.75
N ILE A 49 12.50 4.85 -17.36
CA ILE A 49 12.09 5.06 -15.97
C ILE A 49 10.97 4.09 -15.56
N ILE A 50 9.93 3.87 -16.38
CA ILE A 50 8.83 2.97 -16.00
C ILE A 50 9.30 1.52 -15.84
N LYS A 51 10.27 1.09 -16.66
CA LYS A 51 10.93 -0.20 -16.49
C LYS A 51 11.69 -0.26 -15.17
N TRP A 52 12.49 0.77 -14.86
CA TRP A 52 13.21 0.84 -13.59
C TRP A 52 12.26 0.85 -12.38
N LEU A 53 11.16 1.59 -12.46
CA LEU A 53 10.12 1.62 -11.41
C LEU A 53 9.54 0.23 -11.17
N LYS A 54 9.22 -0.52 -12.24
CA LYS A 54 8.74 -1.91 -12.13
C LYS A 54 9.79 -2.82 -11.50
N GLU A 55 11.03 -2.77 -11.98
CA GLU A 55 12.15 -3.59 -11.46
C GLU A 55 12.48 -3.28 -10.00
N ASN A 56 12.14 -2.08 -9.51
CA ASN A 56 12.34 -1.66 -8.13
C ASN A 56 11.05 -1.69 -7.29
N ASP A 57 10.02 -2.38 -7.79
CA ASP A 57 8.76 -2.62 -7.10
C ASP A 57 7.96 -1.35 -6.77
N TYR A 58 7.95 -0.34 -7.62
CA TYR A 58 7.09 0.82 -7.45
C TYR A 58 5.68 0.62 -8.01
N TYR A 59 4.70 1.31 -7.45
CA TYR A 59 3.36 1.45 -8.00
C TYR A 59 2.82 2.86 -7.77
N ILE A 60 1.75 3.22 -8.48
CA ILE A 60 1.07 4.51 -8.39
C ILE A 60 -0.29 4.26 -7.71
N LEU A 61 -0.58 4.88 -6.56
CA LEU A 61 -1.81 4.61 -5.82
C LEU A 61 -3.06 4.86 -6.67
N GLU A 62 -3.06 5.96 -7.42
CA GLU A 62 -4.19 6.38 -8.26
C GLU A 62 -4.32 5.52 -9.52
N PHE A 63 -3.25 4.81 -9.91
CA PHE A 63 -3.19 3.97 -11.10
C PHE A 63 -2.36 2.68 -10.86
N PRO A 64 -2.87 1.72 -10.06
CA PRO A 64 -2.06 0.62 -9.51
C PRO A 64 -1.37 -0.25 -10.57
N ASN A 65 -1.99 -0.42 -11.74
CA ASN A 65 -1.51 -1.33 -12.77
C ASN A 65 -0.59 -0.68 -13.81
N VAL A 66 -0.37 0.64 -13.77
CA VAL A 66 0.39 1.36 -14.83
C VAL A 66 1.84 0.91 -14.90
N ILE A 67 2.53 0.87 -13.75
CA ILE A 67 3.93 0.47 -13.68
C ILE A 67 4.08 -1.02 -13.94
N GLU A 68 3.20 -1.86 -13.36
CA GLU A 68 3.22 -3.31 -13.55
C GLU A 68 3.05 -3.71 -15.02
N ASN A 69 2.11 -3.06 -15.73
CA ASN A 69 1.87 -3.29 -17.14
C ASN A 69 2.84 -2.55 -18.06
N GLN A 70 3.71 -1.68 -17.51
CA GLN A 70 4.59 -0.79 -18.26
C GLN A 70 3.82 -0.03 -19.34
N THR A 71 2.65 0.50 -18.98
CA THR A 71 1.76 1.23 -19.90
C THR A 71 2.53 2.35 -20.61
N ASP A 72 2.36 2.50 -21.92
CA ASP A 72 3.08 3.52 -22.69
C ASP A 72 2.69 4.96 -22.32
N LEU A 73 3.59 5.91 -22.63
CA LEU A 73 3.44 7.33 -22.27
C LEU A 73 2.16 7.96 -22.81
N LYS A 74 1.74 7.63 -24.04
CA LYS A 74 0.51 8.21 -24.61
C LYS A 74 -0.71 7.66 -23.85
N SER A 75 -0.78 6.35 -23.67
CA SER A 75 -1.90 5.72 -22.96
C SER A 75 -2.00 6.24 -21.53
N PHE A 76 -0.89 6.32 -20.80
CA PHE A 76 -0.93 6.80 -19.42
C PHE A 76 -1.04 8.33 -19.32
N GLY A 77 -0.02 9.06 -19.78
CA GLY A 77 0.10 10.51 -19.61
C GLY A 77 -0.96 11.31 -20.35
N TYR A 78 -1.54 10.77 -21.43
CA TYR A 78 -2.63 11.41 -22.17
C TYR A 78 -3.98 10.75 -21.89
N ASP A 79 -4.18 9.49 -22.28
CA ASP A 79 -5.54 8.90 -22.30
C ASP A 79 -6.09 8.65 -20.87
N MET A 80 -5.31 8.00 -19.99
CA MET A 80 -5.74 7.65 -18.63
C MET A 80 -5.84 8.88 -17.71
N ILE A 81 -4.83 9.75 -17.71
CA ILE A 81 -4.85 11.01 -16.94
C ILE A 81 -6.06 11.88 -17.31
N ARG A 82 -6.38 11.99 -18.61
CA ARG A 82 -7.57 12.72 -19.06
C ARG A 82 -8.85 12.04 -18.57
N SER A 83 -8.93 10.72 -18.68
CA SER A 83 -10.12 9.96 -18.26
C SER A 83 -10.40 10.13 -16.76
N LYS A 84 -9.34 10.10 -15.94
CA LYS A 84 -9.41 10.34 -14.49
C LYS A 84 -9.96 11.72 -14.15
N ILE A 85 -9.47 12.77 -14.81
CA ILE A 85 -9.97 14.14 -14.59
C ILE A 85 -11.46 14.27 -14.96
N LYS A 86 -11.90 13.65 -16.07
CA LYS A 86 -13.32 13.66 -16.45
C LYS A 86 -14.21 13.01 -15.40
N GLU A 87 -13.75 11.89 -14.85
CA GLU A 87 -14.47 11.16 -13.81
C GLU A 87 -14.59 11.99 -12.53
N GLU A 88 -13.52 12.68 -12.13
CA GLU A 88 -13.48 13.45 -10.88
C GLU A 88 -14.20 14.80 -10.96
N THR A 89 -14.17 15.46 -12.12
CA THR A 89 -14.71 16.82 -12.28
C THR A 89 -16.06 16.86 -12.98
N GLY A 90 -16.46 15.79 -13.67
CA GLY A 90 -17.64 15.75 -14.54
C GLY A 90 -17.49 16.59 -15.83
N ILE A 91 -16.31 17.17 -16.07
CA ILE A 91 -15.99 17.96 -17.27
C ILE A 91 -15.90 17.00 -18.46
N THR A 92 -16.80 17.14 -19.42
CA THR A 92 -16.83 16.28 -20.63
C THR A 92 -16.10 16.91 -21.82
N ASP A 93 -15.85 18.21 -21.73
CA ASP A 93 -15.22 19.07 -22.72
C ASP A 93 -13.68 19.07 -22.61
N ARG A 94 -13.05 20.20 -22.93
CA ARG A 94 -11.60 20.28 -23.16
C ARG A 94 -10.84 20.37 -21.84
N ILE A 95 -10.31 19.24 -21.39
CA ILE A 95 -9.38 19.18 -20.26
C ILE A 95 -8.14 20.03 -20.53
N LEU A 96 -7.84 20.96 -19.63
CA LEU A 96 -6.71 21.87 -19.73
C LEU A 96 -5.40 21.17 -19.38
N TRP A 97 -4.30 21.71 -19.89
CA TRP A 97 -2.97 21.22 -19.53
C TRP A 97 -2.61 21.51 -18.06
N SER A 98 -3.18 22.57 -17.45
CA SER A 98 -3.03 22.86 -16.02
C SER A 98 -3.53 21.70 -15.17
N ASP A 99 -4.75 21.25 -15.42
CA ASP A 99 -5.43 20.23 -14.61
C ASP A 99 -4.72 18.89 -14.72
N ARG A 100 -4.19 18.59 -15.92
CA ARG A 100 -3.34 17.41 -16.14
C ARG A 100 -2.06 17.48 -15.33
N ARG A 101 -1.36 18.62 -15.36
CA ARG A 101 -0.11 18.79 -14.61
C ARG A 101 -0.35 18.72 -13.12
N GLU A 102 -1.44 19.30 -12.63
CA GLU A 102 -1.83 19.22 -11.22
C GLU A 102 -2.08 17.79 -10.77
N LEU A 103 -2.83 16.98 -11.54
CA LEU A 103 -3.01 15.56 -11.23
C LEU A 103 -1.67 14.80 -11.24
N ILE A 104 -0.82 15.06 -12.24
CA ILE A 104 0.51 14.42 -12.37
C ILE A 104 1.41 14.76 -11.18
N ASP A 105 1.44 16.02 -10.76
CA ASP A 105 2.22 16.49 -9.62
C ASP A 105 1.79 15.80 -8.32
N ASN A 106 0.49 15.55 -8.19
CA ASN A 106 -0.10 14.91 -7.02
C ASN A 106 -0.10 13.39 -7.05
N LEU A 107 0.40 12.72 -8.10
CA LEU A 107 0.49 11.26 -8.13
C LEU A 107 1.31 10.72 -6.95
N THR A 108 0.76 9.72 -6.27
CA THR A 108 1.40 9.07 -5.14
C THR A 108 2.15 7.82 -5.63
N ILE A 109 3.47 7.95 -5.76
CA ILE A 109 4.35 6.87 -6.24
C ILE A 109 5.06 6.27 -5.03
N VAL A 110 4.87 4.98 -4.81
CA VAL A 110 5.29 4.27 -3.61
C VAL A 110 6.01 2.98 -3.95
N ARG A 111 7.11 2.69 -3.26
CA ARG A 111 7.81 1.42 -3.37
C ARG A 111 7.08 0.36 -2.54
N LYS A 112 6.78 -0.81 -3.11
CA LYS A 112 6.24 -1.95 -2.37
C LYS A 112 7.14 -2.32 -1.17
N ASN A 113 8.45 -2.06 -1.28
CA ASN A 113 9.47 -2.44 -0.30
C ASN A 113 9.86 -1.35 0.74
N ASP A 114 9.27 -0.14 0.74
CA ASP A 114 9.43 0.81 1.87
C ASP A 114 8.65 0.36 3.13
N ASN A 115 7.95 -0.76 3.02
CA ASN A 115 7.71 -1.69 4.10
C ASN A 115 8.29 -3.04 3.67
N PRO A 116 9.07 -3.77 4.49
CA PRO A 116 9.09 -5.23 4.33
C PRO A 116 7.63 -5.64 4.37
N VAL A 117 7.17 -6.23 3.27
CA VAL A 117 5.78 -6.52 2.93
C VAL A 117 5.14 -7.33 4.07
N PHE A 118 4.50 -6.62 5.00
CA PHE A 118 3.52 -7.16 5.93
C PHE A 118 2.19 -7.27 5.18
N LEU A 119 2.17 -8.01 4.08
CA LEU A 119 0.91 -8.36 3.40
C LEU A 119 0.43 -9.70 3.95
N PHE A 120 -0.88 -9.82 4.05
CA PHE A 120 -1.53 -11.07 4.36
C PHE A 120 -1.69 -11.91 3.07
N SER A 121 -1.70 -13.24 3.21
CA SER A 121 -2.16 -14.10 2.11
C SER A 121 -3.66 -13.86 1.87
N GLU A 122 -4.15 -14.20 0.68
CA GLU A 122 -5.58 -14.09 0.33
C GLU A 122 -6.48 -14.75 1.38
N ASP A 123 -6.13 -15.96 1.83
CA ASP A 123 -6.90 -16.67 2.87
C ASP A 123 -7.00 -15.90 4.20
N ILE A 124 -5.94 -15.18 4.59
CA ILE A 124 -5.95 -14.36 5.80
C ILE A 124 -6.75 -13.07 5.56
N LEU A 125 -6.64 -12.46 4.38
CA LEU A 125 -7.47 -11.30 4.01
C LEU A 125 -8.96 -11.65 4.01
N ASP A 126 -9.33 -12.82 3.50
CA ASP A 126 -10.69 -13.34 3.53
C ASP A 126 -11.19 -13.57 4.96
N MET A 127 -10.35 -14.14 5.83
CA MET A 127 -10.66 -14.27 7.26
C MET A 127 -10.88 -12.89 7.91
N ILE A 128 -9.99 -11.93 7.65
CA ILE A 128 -10.10 -10.56 8.17
C ILE A 128 -11.39 -9.92 7.68
N ALA A 129 -11.71 -10.02 6.40
CA ALA A 129 -12.93 -9.49 5.82
C ALA A 129 -14.18 -10.12 6.44
N HIS A 130 -14.14 -11.42 6.75
CA HIS A 130 -15.24 -12.12 7.42
C HIS A 130 -15.51 -11.62 8.84
N ILE A 131 -14.47 -11.27 9.59
CA ILE A 131 -14.59 -10.82 10.99
C ILE A 131 -14.66 -9.29 11.12
N SER A 132 -14.32 -8.55 10.07
CA SER A 132 -14.30 -7.09 10.09
C SER A 132 -15.69 -6.51 10.09
N THR A 133 -15.88 -5.43 10.85
CA THR A 133 -17.06 -4.57 10.73
C THR A 133 -16.89 -3.51 9.65
N ASN A 134 -15.66 -3.31 9.14
CA ASN A 134 -15.33 -2.31 8.13
C ASN A 134 -15.40 -2.94 6.72
N LYS A 135 -15.87 -2.18 5.75
CA LYS A 135 -15.90 -2.60 4.34
C LYS A 135 -14.71 -2.01 3.60
N GLY A 136 -13.95 -2.84 2.91
CA GLY A 136 -12.81 -2.44 2.08
C GLY A 136 -11.58 -3.32 2.29
N ASP A 137 -10.50 -2.99 1.59
CA ASP A 137 -9.22 -3.68 1.73
C ASP A 137 -8.54 -3.24 3.04
N PHE A 138 -8.07 -4.21 3.83
CA PHE A 138 -7.33 -3.97 5.07
C PHE A 138 -6.17 -2.97 4.89
N HIS A 139 -5.49 -3.03 3.74
CA HIS A 139 -4.36 -2.14 3.44
C HIS A 139 -4.78 -0.69 3.20
N THR A 140 -6.07 -0.44 2.93
CA THR A 140 -6.63 0.90 2.72
C THR A 140 -7.24 1.51 3.99
N PHE A 141 -7.32 0.75 5.08
CA PHE A 141 -7.89 1.21 6.34
C PHE A 141 -6.98 2.21 7.06
N SER A 142 -7.58 3.06 7.92
CA SER A 142 -6.81 3.89 8.84
C SER A 142 -5.98 3.03 9.80
N LEU A 143 -4.88 3.56 10.36
CA LEU A 143 -4.06 2.81 11.31
C LEU A 143 -4.88 2.30 12.51
N ASP A 144 -5.84 3.09 12.99
CA ASP A 144 -6.71 2.72 14.10
C ASP A 144 -7.61 1.53 13.71
N ASP A 145 -8.22 1.59 12.52
CA ASP A 145 -9.03 0.50 11.98
C ASP A 145 -8.21 -0.77 11.73
N GLN A 146 -6.97 -0.64 11.24
CA GLN A 146 -6.06 -1.78 11.10
C GLN A 146 -5.78 -2.43 12.46
N LEU A 147 -5.49 -1.64 13.50
CA LEU A 147 -5.26 -2.15 14.86
C LEU A 147 -6.49 -2.85 15.45
N VAL A 148 -7.70 -2.34 15.20
CA VAL A 148 -8.96 -3.00 15.56
C VAL A 148 -9.07 -4.37 14.89
N ASN A 149 -8.84 -4.41 13.58
CA ASN A 149 -8.95 -5.64 12.78
C ASN A 149 -7.90 -6.67 13.19
N LEU A 150 -6.66 -6.26 13.46
CA LEU A 150 -5.60 -7.16 13.93
C LEU A 150 -5.92 -7.74 15.32
N ASN A 151 -6.42 -6.93 16.25
CA ASN A 151 -6.83 -7.42 17.57
C ASN A 151 -7.97 -8.45 17.46
N ASN A 152 -9.00 -8.14 16.66
CA ASN A 152 -10.11 -9.05 16.39
C ASN A 152 -9.64 -10.36 15.74
N SER A 153 -8.68 -10.29 14.82
CA SER A 153 -8.10 -11.45 14.13
C SER A 153 -7.39 -12.40 15.10
N ILE A 154 -6.53 -11.86 15.96
CA ILE A 154 -5.85 -12.67 16.97
C ILE A 154 -6.88 -13.27 17.94
N GLU A 155 -7.89 -12.49 18.36
CA GLU A 155 -8.95 -13.01 19.21
C GLU A 155 -9.70 -14.18 18.56
N TYR A 156 -10.09 -14.04 17.30
CA TYR A 156 -10.76 -15.08 16.53
C TYR A 156 -9.91 -16.35 16.42
N LEU A 157 -8.63 -16.21 16.06
CA LEU A 157 -7.72 -17.35 15.86
C LEU A 157 -7.43 -18.13 17.15
N LEU A 158 -7.39 -17.45 18.28
CA LEU A 158 -7.08 -18.06 19.57
C LEU A 158 -8.30 -18.62 20.30
N LYS A 159 -9.52 -18.12 20.05
CA LYS A 159 -10.72 -18.60 20.74
C LYS A 159 -11.20 -19.95 20.17
N THR A 160 -11.09 -21.01 20.97
CA THR A 160 -11.72 -22.32 20.70
C THR A 160 -12.63 -22.69 21.86
N ASN A 161 -13.91 -23.03 21.61
CA ASN A 161 -14.86 -23.45 22.65
C ASN A 161 -14.95 -22.52 23.88
N LYS A 162 -14.87 -21.20 23.66
CA LYS A 162 -14.87 -20.12 24.69
C LYS A 162 -13.58 -19.95 25.49
N GLU A 163 -12.55 -20.76 25.26
CA GLU A 163 -11.24 -20.63 25.89
C GLU A 163 -10.18 -20.17 24.88
N PHE A 164 -9.16 -19.47 25.37
CA PHE A 164 -8.03 -19.04 24.55
C PHE A 164 -6.98 -20.14 24.51
N VAL A 165 -6.61 -20.58 23.31
CA VAL A 165 -5.49 -21.50 23.10
C VAL A 165 -4.18 -20.78 23.44
N THR A 166 -3.29 -21.49 24.15
CA THR A 166 -1.95 -20.99 24.46
C THR A 166 -1.05 -21.17 23.24
N ILE A 167 -0.31 -20.13 22.86
CA ILE A 167 0.61 -20.18 21.73
C ILE A 167 2.02 -20.56 22.18
N GLU A 168 2.55 -21.61 21.55
CA GLU A 168 3.93 -22.04 21.76
C GLU A 168 4.92 -21.02 21.19
N PRO A 169 5.94 -20.58 21.95
CA PRO A 169 6.89 -19.57 21.48
C PRO A 169 7.64 -19.94 20.19
N ASN A 170 7.77 -21.23 19.88
CA ASN A 170 8.44 -21.73 18.67
C ASN A 170 7.76 -21.27 17.37
N ILE A 171 6.45 -20.99 17.39
CA ILE A 171 5.72 -20.43 16.24
C ILE A 171 6.31 -19.08 15.80
N PHE A 172 6.95 -18.37 16.72
CA PHE A 172 7.63 -17.11 16.49
C PHE A 172 9.15 -17.24 16.59
N TYR A 173 9.71 -18.43 16.39
CA TYR A 173 11.15 -18.70 16.56
C TYR A 173 11.68 -18.23 17.94
N LYS A 174 10.84 -18.30 18.98
CA LYS A 174 11.10 -17.86 20.36
C LYS A 174 11.29 -16.34 20.55
N TYR A 175 11.01 -15.52 19.54
CA TYR A 175 11.01 -14.06 19.67
C TYR A 175 9.77 -13.51 20.39
N PHE A 176 8.63 -14.20 20.27
CA PHE A 176 7.42 -13.86 21.00
C PHE A 176 6.92 -15.03 21.82
N SER A 177 6.49 -14.73 23.05
CA SER A 177 5.80 -15.63 23.95
C SER A 177 4.29 -15.38 23.93
N ASN A 178 3.53 -16.29 24.54
CA ASN A 178 2.09 -16.10 24.76
C ASN A 178 1.77 -14.80 25.53
N GLU A 179 2.66 -14.37 26.44
CA GLU A 179 2.49 -13.12 27.18
C GLU A 179 2.69 -11.88 26.28
N ASP A 180 3.56 -11.96 25.27
CA ASP A 180 3.71 -10.87 24.29
C ASP A 180 2.46 -10.72 23.42
N ILE A 181 1.81 -11.83 23.05
CA ILE A 181 0.52 -11.81 22.32
C ILE A 181 -0.59 -11.22 23.19
N LYS A 182 -0.66 -11.60 24.47
CA LYS A 182 -1.60 -10.99 25.43
C LYS A 182 -1.33 -9.50 25.61
N ARG A 183 -0.08 -9.08 25.74
CA ARG A 183 0.31 -7.67 25.84
C ARG A 183 -0.17 -6.88 24.62
N PHE A 184 0.12 -7.37 23.42
CA PHE A 184 -0.35 -6.74 22.18
C PHE A 184 -1.88 -6.55 22.17
N ARG A 185 -2.64 -7.60 22.50
CA ARG A 185 -4.11 -7.52 22.54
C ARG A 185 -4.62 -6.55 23.59
N ASN A 186 -4.04 -6.54 24.79
CA ASN A 186 -4.46 -5.63 25.85
C ASN A 186 -4.20 -4.18 25.47
N GLU A 187 -3.02 -3.88 24.92
CA GLU A 187 -2.63 -2.51 24.54
C GLU A 187 -3.42 -2.00 23.33
N THR A 188 -3.77 -2.86 22.38
CA THR A 188 -4.58 -2.47 21.21
C THR A 188 -6.09 -2.51 21.47
N GLN A 189 -6.53 -2.96 22.65
CA GLN A 189 -7.96 -3.03 23.00
C GLN A 189 -8.61 -1.64 23.04
N VAL A 190 -7.85 -0.59 23.34
CA VAL A 190 -8.31 0.81 23.39
C VAL A 190 -8.90 1.28 22.06
N PHE A 191 -8.44 0.72 20.93
CA PHE A 191 -8.96 1.05 19.60
C PHE A 191 -10.36 0.50 19.35
N ARG A 192 -10.81 -0.48 20.14
CA ARG A 192 -12.16 -1.08 20.03
C ARG A 192 -13.20 -0.35 20.87
N HIS A 193 -12.80 0.53 21.77
CA HIS A 193 -13.69 1.13 22.77
C HIS A 193 -13.89 2.62 22.56
N SER A 194 -15.13 3.06 22.43
CA SER A 194 -15.51 4.47 22.30
C SER A 194 -15.65 5.21 23.64
N SER A 195 -15.14 4.65 24.75
CA SER A 195 -15.21 5.34 26.05
C SER A 195 -14.25 6.54 26.07
N PRO A 196 -14.55 7.61 26.83
CA PRO A 196 -13.68 8.78 26.94
C PRO A 196 -12.25 8.42 27.35
N GLN A 197 -12.10 7.53 28.33
CA GLN A 197 -10.79 7.02 28.77
C GLN A 197 -10.04 6.30 27.64
N ALA A 198 -10.70 5.48 26.83
CA ALA A 198 -10.07 4.80 25.70
C ALA A 198 -9.72 5.76 24.56
N ILE A 199 -10.44 6.87 24.41
CA ILE A 199 -10.08 7.95 23.48
C ILE A 199 -8.83 8.67 23.97
N ASP A 200 -8.73 8.99 25.25
CA ASP A 200 -7.56 9.64 25.84
C ASP A 200 -6.31 8.75 25.73
N GLU A 201 -6.43 7.45 26.01
CA GLU A 201 -5.33 6.47 25.87
C GLU A 201 -4.90 6.29 24.40
N ARG A 202 -5.84 6.34 23.44
CA ARG A 202 -5.53 6.33 22.01
C ARG A 202 -4.76 7.57 21.56
N ASN A 203 -5.13 8.74 22.09
CA ASN A 203 -4.49 10.01 21.73
C ASN A 203 -3.03 10.10 22.22
N GLN A 204 -2.61 9.22 23.14
CA GLN A 204 -1.22 9.11 23.57
C GLN A 204 -0.34 8.34 22.57
N TRP A 205 -0.92 7.67 21.57
CA TRP A 205 -0.16 6.94 20.56
C TRP A 205 0.18 7.83 19.38
N ASP A 206 1.47 8.07 19.17
CA ASP A 206 1.94 8.69 17.94
C ASP A 206 1.80 7.74 16.72
N GLU A 207 1.92 8.32 15.53
CA GLU A 207 1.76 7.59 14.28
C GLU A 207 2.85 6.53 14.07
N GLN A 208 4.07 6.76 14.55
CA GLN A 208 5.18 5.80 14.41
C GLN A 208 4.92 4.55 15.24
N LYS A 209 4.44 4.72 16.47
CA LYS A 209 3.99 3.63 17.35
C LYS A 209 2.85 2.86 16.69
N LYS A 210 1.83 3.54 16.14
CA LYS A 210 0.73 2.86 15.44
C LYS A 210 1.24 2.02 14.26
N LYS A 211 2.09 2.59 13.41
CA LYS A 211 2.72 1.85 12.29
C LYS A 211 3.52 0.64 12.77
N PHE A 212 4.30 0.79 13.85
CA PHE A 212 5.03 -0.33 14.46
C PHE A 212 4.09 -1.45 14.93
N TYR A 213 3.00 -1.12 15.62
CA TYR A 213 2.03 -2.11 16.10
C TYR A 213 1.26 -2.77 14.97
N VAL A 214 0.94 -2.06 13.89
CA VAL A 214 0.34 -2.69 12.70
C VAL A 214 1.27 -3.77 12.14
N ARG A 215 2.56 -3.45 11.94
CA ARG A 215 3.57 -4.41 11.47
C ARG A 215 3.68 -5.62 12.39
N LEU A 216 3.74 -5.36 13.70
CA LEU A 216 3.80 -6.40 14.72
C LEU A 216 2.56 -7.31 14.70
N GLY A 217 1.36 -6.71 14.61
CA GLY A 217 0.11 -7.44 14.55
C GLY A 217 0.00 -8.31 13.30
N ILE A 218 0.53 -7.86 12.16
CA ILE A 218 0.57 -8.66 10.94
C ILE A 218 1.45 -9.90 11.12
N ILE A 219 2.65 -9.76 11.71
CA ILE A 219 3.48 -10.92 12.07
C ILE A 219 2.71 -11.89 12.96
N MET A 220 2.04 -11.38 14.00
CA MET A 220 1.29 -12.19 14.95
C MET A 220 0.16 -12.97 14.29
N VAL A 221 -0.69 -12.29 13.52
CA VAL A 221 -1.82 -12.92 12.82
C VAL A 221 -1.32 -13.97 11.82
N THR A 222 -0.33 -13.66 11.00
CA THR A 222 0.18 -14.58 9.97
C THR A 222 0.72 -15.88 10.57
N ASN A 223 1.57 -15.79 11.60
CA ASN A 223 2.17 -16.99 12.18
C ASN A 223 1.16 -17.80 13.01
N ILE A 224 0.25 -17.15 13.74
CA ILE A 224 -0.83 -17.85 14.45
C ILE A 224 -1.72 -18.56 13.43
N TYR A 225 -2.14 -17.88 12.36
CA TYR A 225 -2.99 -18.47 11.33
C TYR A 225 -2.37 -19.75 10.74
N HIS A 226 -1.11 -19.70 10.32
CA HIS A 226 -0.42 -20.87 9.77
C HIS A 226 -0.31 -22.01 10.78
N SER A 227 0.04 -21.73 12.04
CA SER A 227 0.09 -22.75 13.09
C SER A 227 -1.28 -23.43 13.30
N ARG A 228 -2.38 -22.67 13.25
CA ARG A 228 -3.74 -23.20 13.41
C ARG A 228 -4.19 -24.03 12.20
N LEU A 229 -3.74 -23.70 10.99
CA LEU A 229 -3.99 -24.53 9.81
C LEU A 229 -3.27 -25.88 9.89
N GLU A 230 -2.03 -25.91 10.37
CA GLU A 230 -1.28 -27.16 10.57
C GLU A 230 -1.96 -28.08 11.59
N ASP A 231 -2.46 -27.51 12.71
CA ASP A 231 -3.24 -28.24 13.72
C ASP A 231 -4.51 -28.90 13.15
N LEU A 232 -5.13 -28.30 12.13
CA LEU A 232 -6.34 -28.81 11.47
C LEU A 232 -6.00 -29.88 10.41
N ARG A 233 -4.88 -29.72 9.70
CA ARG A 233 -4.42 -30.68 8.69
C ARG A 233 -3.80 -31.95 9.29
N GLY A 234 -3.19 -31.86 10.47
CA GLY A 234 -2.65 -33.01 11.22
C GLY A 234 -3.70 -33.89 11.92
N LYS A 235 -4.99 -33.56 11.80
CA LYS A 235 -6.12 -34.29 12.41
C LYS A 235 -6.96 -35.09 11.38
N ILE A 236 -6.53 -35.15 10.12
CA ILE A 236 -7.16 -35.94 9.05
C ILE A 236 -6.34 -37.21 8.80
#